data_AF-A0A5N3VBJ4-F1
#
_entry.id   AF-A0A5N3VBJ4-F1
#
_cell.length_a   1.000
_cell.length_b   1.000
_cell.length_c   1.000
_cell.angle_alpha   90.00
_cell.angle_beta   90.00
_cell.angle_gamma   90.00
#
_symmetry.space_group_name_H-M   'P 1'
#
loop_
_entity.id
_entity.type
_entity.pdbx_description
1 polymer ?
#
loop_
_entity_poly.entity_id
_entity_poly.type
_entity_poly.pdbx_seq_one_letter_code
_entity_poly.pdbx_strand_id
1 'polypeptide(L)'
;KTAENFHALYTGEKSIGPTTGKPLRFKGCPLHGIIKKLMIQGGDFSNQNGTGGESICGEKLEGENFHYKHDKEGLLSMANAGSNINGSQSFIITVLTPHLDGKHVVKGEKPAKLCVIAECRELKEGDDWEIFPRDGSCDSHPDFPEDVDVDLKDALEIDPSNTKALYHRAQGWQGLKEYVQALGRIAASQAKDTQKDKEKAAYAKMFA
;
A
#
# COMPACT_ATOMS: atom_id res chain seq x y z
N LYS A 1 -2.35 21.51 -17.16
CA LYS A 1 -3.80 21.20 -17.15
C LYS A 1 -4.09 19.88 -16.43
N THR A 2 -3.36 18.81 -16.71
CA THR A 2 -3.54 17.50 -16.05
C THR A 2 -3.29 17.58 -14.54
N ALA A 3 -2.22 18.25 -14.12
CA ALA A 3 -1.91 18.47 -12.70
C ALA A 3 -3.01 19.28 -11.99
N GLU A 4 -3.50 20.34 -12.61
CA GLU A 4 -4.58 21.18 -12.08
C GLU A 4 -5.90 20.42 -11.95
N ASN A 5 -6.24 19.60 -12.94
CA ASN A 5 -7.41 18.71 -12.86
C ASN A 5 -7.30 17.72 -11.69
N PHE A 6 -6.14 17.08 -11.54
CA PHE A 6 -5.91 16.15 -10.45
C PHE A 6 -5.96 16.85 -9.08
N HIS A 7 -5.32 18.02 -8.97
CA HIS A 7 -5.32 18.84 -7.76
C HIS A 7 -6.75 19.26 -7.35
N ALA A 8 -7.53 19.80 -8.27
CA ALA A 8 -8.90 20.23 -7.99
C ALA A 8 -9.85 19.07 -7.60
N LEU A 9 -9.68 17.88 -8.21
CA LEU A 9 -10.39 16.66 -7.81
C LEU A 9 -9.90 16.12 -6.45
N TYR A 10 -8.66 16.41 -6.09
CA TYR A 10 -8.08 15.97 -4.83
C TYR A 10 -8.50 16.87 -3.66
N THR A 11 -8.53 18.20 -3.86
CA THR A 11 -9.03 19.17 -2.89
C THR A 11 -10.56 19.16 -2.80
N GLY A 12 -11.25 18.83 -3.90
CA GLY A 12 -12.70 18.93 -3.99
C GLY A 12 -13.18 20.39 -3.97
N GLU A 13 -12.33 21.34 -4.37
CA GLU A 13 -12.64 22.78 -4.39
C GLU A 13 -13.73 23.13 -5.41
N LYS A 14 -13.88 22.30 -6.45
CA LYS A 14 -14.91 22.46 -7.47
C LYS A 14 -16.21 21.81 -6.99
N SER A 15 -17.32 22.35 -7.47
CA SER A 15 -18.65 21.95 -7.05
C SER A 15 -19.08 20.64 -7.71
N ILE A 16 -20.29 20.60 -8.26
CA ILE A 16 -20.87 19.40 -8.86
C ILE A 16 -20.44 19.33 -10.32
N GLY A 17 -20.01 18.14 -10.74
CA GLY A 17 -19.66 17.86 -12.11
C GLY A 17 -20.88 18.01 -13.03
N PRO A 18 -20.79 18.79 -14.13
CA PRO A 18 -21.95 19.05 -14.99
C PRO A 18 -22.48 17.81 -15.70
N THR A 19 -21.64 16.80 -15.97
CA THR A 19 -22.01 15.62 -16.76
C THR A 19 -22.52 14.49 -15.86
N THR A 20 -21.84 14.26 -14.75
CA THR A 20 -22.11 13.17 -13.80
C THR A 20 -23.10 13.57 -12.72
N GLY A 21 -23.30 14.88 -12.48
CA GLY A 21 -24.12 15.40 -11.39
C GLY A 21 -23.58 15.05 -10.01
N LYS A 22 -22.30 14.65 -9.91
CA LYS A 22 -21.66 14.20 -8.67
C LYS A 22 -20.55 15.17 -8.24
N PRO A 23 -20.24 15.26 -6.93
CA PRO A 23 -19.17 16.12 -6.46
C PRO A 23 -17.83 15.76 -7.12
N LEU A 24 -17.12 16.76 -7.65
CA LEU A 24 -15.81 16.62 -8.26
C LEU A 24 -14.73 16.38 -7.20
N ARG A 25 -14.71 15.18 -6.60
CA ARG A 25 -13.78 14.83 -5.52
C ARG A 25 -13.38 13.36 -5.49
N PHE A 26 -12.15 13.09 -5.05
CA PHE A 26 -11.66 11.72 -4.82
C PHE A 26 -11.98 11.14 -3.44
N LYS A 27 -12.29 11.97 -2.43
CA LYS A 27 -12.60 11.47 -1.07
C LYS A 27 -13.83 10.55 -1.10
N GLY A 28 -13.63 9.28 -0.76
CA GLY A 28 -14.63 8.21 -0.81
C GLY A 28 -14.65 7.41 -2.12
N CYS A 29 -13.79 7.72 -3.08
CA CYS A 29 -13.67 6.98 -4.34
C CYS A 29 -12.90 5.66 -4.11
N PRO A 30 -13.37 4.52 -4.64
CA PRO A 30 -12.63 3.29 -4.58
C PRO A 30 -11.51 3.21 -5.62
N LEU A 31 -10.51 2.38 -5.32
CA LEU A 31 -9.50 1.89 -6.25
C LEU A 31 -10.07 0.63 -6.93
N HIS A 32 -10.81 0.84 -8.02
CA HIS A 32 -11.63 -0.21 -8.64
C HIS A 32 -10.84 -1.19 -9.52
N GLY A 33 -9.64 -0.82 -9.98
CA GLY A 33 -8.80 -1.68 -10.82
C GLY A 33 -7.45 -1.94 -10.17
N ILE A 34 -7.21 -3.13 -9.63
CA ILE A 34 -5.94 -3.47 -9.01
C ILE A 34 -5.35 -4.68 -9.72
N ILE A 35 -4.20 -4.49 -10.36
CA ILE A 35 -3.49 -5.55 -11.04
C ILE A 35 -2.14 -5.73 -10.35
N LYS A 36 -2.00 -6.86 -9.68
CA LYS A 36 -0.78 -7.18 -8.92
C LYS A 36 0.44 -7.13 -9.85
N LYS A 37 1.48 -6.40 -9.44
CA LYS A 37 2.71 -6.18 -10.23
C LYS A 37 2.44 -5.52 -11.58
N LEU A 38 1.49 -4.59 -11.63
CA LEU A 38 1.28 -3.76 -12.80
C LEU A 38 0.87 -2.35 -12.38
N MET A 39 -0.36 -2.18 -11.90
CA MET A 39 -0.89 -0.87 -11.55
C MET A 39 -2.05 -0.94 -10.56
N ILE A 40 -2.33 0.20 -9.95
CA ILE A 40 -3.49 0.47 -9.12
C ILE A 40 -4.24 1.65 -9.75
N GLN A 41 -5.48 1.44 -10.16
CA GLN A 41 -6.33 2.40 -10.85
C GLN A 41 -7.51 2.81 -9.96
N GLY A 42 -7.80 4.11 -9.98
CA GLY A 42 -8.93 4.72 -9.30
C GLY A 42 -9.46 5.95 -10.03
N GLY A 43 -10.16 6.82 -9.30
CA GLY A 43 -10.63 8.10 -9.80
C GLY A 43 -11.98 8.07 -10.53
N ASP A 44 -12.69 6.94 -10.54
CA ASP A 44 -14.10 6.88 -10.94
C ASP A 44 -15.01 7.18 -9.74
N PHE A 45 -15.11 8.46 -9.38
CA PHE A 45 -15.96 8.89 -8.26
C PHE A 45 -17.46 8.73 -8.55
N SER A 46 -17.84 8.47 -9.80
CA SER A 46 -19.23 8.41 -10.23
C SER A 46 -19.78 6.99 -10.23
N ASN A 47 -19.23 6.08 -11.02
CA ASN A 47 -19.74 4.72 -11.18
C ASN A 47 -18.92 3.70 -10.38
N GLN A 48 -17.76 4.11 -9.87
CA GLN A 48 -16.92 3.31 -8.98
C GLN A 48 -16.47 1.97 -9.59
N ASN A 49 -16.44 1.87 -10.93
CA ASN A 49 -16.19 0.63 -11.65
C ASN A 49 -15.34 0.81 -12.92
N GLY A 50 -14.90 2.04 -13.20
CA GLY A 50 -14.06 2.39 -14.34
C GLY A 50 -14.82 2.88 -15.58
N THR A 51 -16.15 2.96 -15.53
CA THR A 51 -16.98 3.44 -16.65
C THR A 51 -17.33 4.91 -16.57
N GLY A 52 -17.08 5.55 -15.42
CA GLY A 52 -17.46 6.94 -15.19
C GLY A 52 -16.28 7.86 -14.88
N GLY A 53 -16.59 8.96 -14.22
CA GLY A 53 -15.66 10.05 -13.90
C GLY A 53 -15.69 11.12 -14.98
N GLU A 54 -15.30 12.32 -14.59
CA GLU A 54 -15.21 13.47 -15.49
C GLU A 54 -14.10 14.41 -15.04
N SER A 55 -13.56 15.18 -15.97
CA SER A 55 -12.61 16.25 -15.64
C SER A 55 -13.31 17.46 -15.02
N ILE A 56 -12.55 18.35 -14.38
CA ILE A 56 -13.06 19.64 -13.88
C ILE A 56 -13.59 20.57 -14.99
N CYS A 57 -13.25 20.29 -16.25
CA CYS A 57 -13.74 21.01 -17.42
C CYS A 57 -15.04 20.42 -17.98
N GLY A 58 -15.62 19.39 -17.33
CA GLY A 58 -16.95 18.85 -17.60
C GLY A 58 -16.97 17.47 -18.27
N GLU A 59 -16.16 17.25 -19.31
CA GLU A 59 -16.09 15.92 -19.93
C GLU A 59 -14.65 15.44 -20.06
N LYS A 60 -13.87 16.01 -20.98
CA LYS A 60 -12.62 15.40 -21.43
C LYS A 60 -11.54 16.45 -21.63
N LEU A 61 -10.38 16.23 -21.02
CA LEU A 61 -9.16 17.01 -21.25
C LEU A 61 -8.35 16.37 -22.37
N GLU A 62 -7.84 17.19 -23.27
CA GLU A 62 -6.84 16.76 -24.25
C GLU A 62 -5.58 16.29 -23.53
N GLY A 63 -4.96 15.23 -24.05
CA GLY A 63 -3.70 14.70 -23.53
C GLY A 63 -2.60 15.74 -23.53
N GLU A 64 -2.16 16.19 -22.35
CA GLU A 64 -0.91 16.92 -22.23
C GLU A 64 0.25 15.94 -22.49
N ASN A 65 0.99 16.20 -23.56
CA ASN A 65 2.30 15.66 -23.95
C ASN A 65 2.85 14.46 -23.16
N PHE A 66 3.12 13.35 -23.87
CA PHE A 66 3.79 12.15 -23.35
C PHE A 66 5.30 12.35 -23.09
N HIS A 67 5.67 13.40 -22.36
CA HIS A 67 7.07 13.76 -22.11
C HIS A 67 7.77 12.74 -21.20
N TYR A 68 7.06 12.23 -20.20
CA TYR A 68 7.58 11.28 -19.23
C TYR A 68 7.23 9.84 -19.64
N LYS A 69 8.20 8.94 -19.47
CA LYS A 69 8.04 7.50 -19.71
C LYS A 69 7.68 6.79 -18.41
N HIS A 70 7.05 5.63 -18.52
CA HIS A 70 6.71 4.78 -17.37
C HIS A 70 7.92 3.93 -16.92
N ASP A 71 9.02 4.62 -16.58
CA ASP A 71 10.35 4.03 -16.32
C ASP A 71 10.67 3.83 -14.83
N LYS A 72 9.79 4.26 -13.92
CA LYS A 72 9.93 4.11 -12.47
C LYS A 72 8.62 3.64 -11.84
N GLU A 73 8.72 2.85 -10.78
CA GLU A 73 7.55 2.56 -9.93
C GLU A 73 7.09 3.82 -9.19
N GLY A 74 5.81 3.86 -8.82
CA GLY A 74 5.20 5.00 -8.13
C GLY A 74 4.76 6.16 -9.04
N LEU A 75 5.02 6.10 -10.35
CA LEU A 75 4.55 7.15 -11.27
C LEU A 75 3.02 7.15 -11.40
N LEU A 76 2.43 8.34 -11.28
CA LEU A 76 1.01 8.60 -11.50
C LEU A 76 0.75 8.95 -12.97
N SER A 77 -0.23 8.28 -13.59
CA SER A 77 -0.60 8.49 -14.98
C SER A 77 -2.12 8.52 -15.17
N MET A 78 -2.59 9.23 -16.20
CA MET A 78 -4.03 9.34 -16.49
C MET A 78 -4.53 8.10 -17.22
N ALA A 79 -5.65 7.54 -16.74
CA ALA A 79 -6.34 6.51 -17.48
C ALA A 79 -7.15 7.14 -18.61
N ASN A 80 -7.06 6.56 -19.81
CA ASN A 80 -7.84 6.98 -20.97
C ASN A 80 -8.62 5.79 -21.56
N ALA A 81 -9.69 6.11 -22.28
CA ALA A 81 -10.54 5.15 -22.99
C ALA A 81 -10.44 5.36 -24.52
N GLY A 82 -9.24 5.68 -25.02
CA GLY A 82 -8.99 6.01 -26.42
C GLY A 82 -8.20 7.32 -26.63
N SER A 83 -8.16 7.80 -27.88
CA SER A 83 -7.34 8.95 -28.33
C SER A 83 -7.59 10.23 -27.51
N ASN A 84 -6.63 10.55 -26.63
CA ASN A 84 -6.44 11.85 -25.96
C ASN A 84 -7.63 12.40 -25.18
N ILE A 85 -8.39 11.51 -24.54
CA ILE A 85 -9.55 11.86 -23.74
C ILE A 85 -9.26 11.47 -22.29
N ASN A 86 -8.92 12.47 -21.46
CA ASN A 86 -8.65 12.29 -20.04
C ASN A 86 -9.84 12.79 -19.20
N GLY A 87 -10.34 11.95 -18.31
CA GLY A 87 -11.36 12.32 -17.32
C GLY A 87 -10.74 12.57 -15.94
N SER A 88 -11.30 11.92 -14.92
CA SER A 88 -10.77 11.90 -13.55
C SER A 88 -9.98 10.64 -13.19
N GLN A 89 -10.08 9.58 -14.00
CA GLN A 89 -9.45 8.31 -13.67
C GLN A 89 -7.93 8.38 -13.87
N SER A 90 -7.19 7.81 -12.93
CA SER A 90 -5.74 7.72 -12.95
C SER A 90 -5.26 6.38 -12.38
N PHE A 91 -4.01 6.04 -12.65
CA PHE A 91 -3.38 4.85 -12.11
C PHE A 91 -1.94 5.13 -11.65
N ILE A 92 -1.51 4.38 -10.64
CA ILE A 92 -0.15 4.34 -10.14
C ILE A 92 0.49 3.04 -10.59
N ILE A 93 1.65 3.12 -11.22
CA ILE A 93 2.38 1.92 -11.64
C ILE A 93 3.19 1.33 -10.48
N THR A 94 3.12 0.01 -10.33
CA THR A 94 3.82 -0.73 -9.25
C THR A 94 5.04 -1.50 -9.76
N VAL A 95 5.24 -1.50 -11.08
CA VAL A 95 6.43 -2.00 -11.77
C VAL A 95 6.66 -1.16 -13.02
N LEU A 96 7.84 -1.25 -13.61
CA LEU A 96 8.12 -0.62 -14.90
C LEU A 96 7.17 -1.16 -15.97
N THR A 97 6.53 -0.25 -16.70
CA THR A 97 5.55 -0.59 -17.74
C THR A 97 5.84 0.17 -19.03
N PRO A 98 6.96 -0.08 -19.72
CA PRO A 98 7.28 0.63 -20.96
C PRO A 98 6.31 0.30 -22.12
N HIS A 99 5.59 -0.83 -22.05
CA HIS A 99 4.60 -1.26 -23.06
C HIS A 99 3.33 -0.38 -23.09
N LEU A 100 3.20 0.46 -22.09
CA LEU A 100 2.05 1.29 -21.82
C LEU A 100 2.22 2.69 -22.47
N ASP A 101 3.46 3.14 -22.69
CA ASP A 101 3.81 4.40 -23.35
C ASP A 101 2.96 4.69 -24.62
N GLY A 102 2.18 5.77 -24.57
CA GLY A 102 1.47 6.36 -25.71
C GLY A 102 0.17 5.67 -26.17
N LYS A 103 -0.39 4.69 -25.44
CA LYS A 103 -1.53 3.87 -25.97
C LYS A 103 -2.68 3.50 -25.03
N HIS A 104 -2.51 3.61 -23.72
CA HIS A 104 -3.08 2.68 -22.74
C HIS A 104 -4.57 2.28 -22.87
N VAL A 105 -4.82 0.97 -22.90
CA VAL A 105 -5.99 0.34 -22.28
C VAL A 105 -5.48 -0.93 -21.60
N VAL A 106 -5.74 -1.11 -20.31
CA VAL A 106 -5.41 -2.32 -19.56
C VAL A 106 -6.67 -2.83 -18.86
N LYS A 107 -6.91 -4.14 -18.93
CA LYS A 107 -8.05 -4.80 -18.30
C LYS A 107 -7.58 -5.45 -17.00
N GLY A 108 -8.17 -5.05 -15.86
CA GLY A 108 -7.71 -5.46 -14.54
C GLY A 108 -8.52 -6.54 -13.82
N GLU A 109 -7.90 -7.08 -12.78
CA GLU A 109 -8.54 -7.97 -11.79
C GLU A 109 -9.23 -7.13 -10.69
N LYS A 110 -10.27 -7.69 -10.06
CA LYS A 110 -10.96 -7.03 -8.95
C LYS A 110 -10.19 -7.25 -7.65
N PRO A 111 -10.00 -6.22 -6.80
CA PRO A 111 -9.33 -6.40 -5.53
C PRO A 111 -10.13 -7.27 -4.57
N ALA A 112 -9.44 -8.10 -3.77
CA ALA A 112 -10.05 -9.01 -2.80
C ALA A 112 -10.76 -8.27 -1.64
N LYS A 113 -10.36 -7.03 -1.37
CA LYS A 113 -11.03 -6.09 -0.45
C LYS A 113 -11.17 -4.74 -1.16
N LEU A 114 -12.26 -4.05 -0.90
CA LEU A 114 -12.47 -2.71 -1.44
C LEU A 114 -11.45 -1.75 -0.80
N CYS A 115 -10.54 -1.21 -1.60
CA CYS A 115 -9.67 -0.11 -1.19
C CYS A 115 -10.36 1.21 -1.54
N VAL A 116 -10.53 2.09 -0.55
CA VAL A 116 -11.21 3.38 -0.70
C VAL A 116 -10.28 4.49 -0.23
N ILE A 117 -10.28 5.60 -0.95
CA ILE A 117 -9.57 6.80 -0.53
C ILE A 117 -10.33 7.42 0.64
N ALA A 118 -9.83 7.23 1.86
CA ALA A 118 -10.50 7.66 3.08
C ALA A 118 -10.46 9.18 3.25
N GLU A 119 -9.29 9.79 3.08
CA GLU A 119 -9.06 11.24 3.21
C GLU A 119 -8.12 11.73 2.10
N CYS A 120 -8.35 12.98 1.67
CA CYS A 120 -7.52 13.71 0.72
C CYS A 120 -7.40 15.14 1.22
N ARG A 121 -6.18 15.69 1.22
CA ARG A 121 -5.94 17.12 1.46
C ARG A 121 -4.65 17.56 0.79
N GLU A 122 -4.61 18.79 0.30
CA GLU A 122 -3.36 19.44 -0.09
C GLU A 122 -2.51 19.72 1.14
N LEU A 123 -1.20 19.46 1.04
CA LEU A 123 -0.20 19.88 2.03
C LEU A 123 0.46 21.16 1.52
N LYS A 124 0.41 22.22 2.32
CA LYS A 124 1.08 23.49 2.03
C LYS A 124 2.54 23.43 2.49
N GLU A 125 3.33 24.36 1.98
CA GLU A 125 4.71 24.53 2.47
C GLU A 125 4.69 24.83 3.97
N GLY A 126 5.39 24.00 4.75
CA GLY A 126 5.42 24.05 6.21
C GLY A 126 4.35 23.24 6.93
N ASP A 127 3.41 22.61 6.22
CA ASP A 127 2.52 21.62 6.83
C ASP A 127 3.30 20.35 7.19
N ASP A 128 2.90 19.71 8.30
CA ASP A 128 3.40 18.39 8.67
C ASP A 128 2.90 17.33 7.68
N TRP A 129 3.79 16.40 7.33
CA TRP A 129 3.52 15.31 6.41
C TRP A 129 2.46 14.35 6.95
N GLU A 130 2.29 14.27 8.27
CA GLU A 130 1.29 13.43 8.95
C GLU A 130 1.30 11.96 8.44
N ILE A 131 2.47 11.46 8.07
CA ILE A 131 2.72 10.10 7.55
C ILE A 131 2.88 9.04 8.66
N PHE A 132 2.78 9.47 9.92
CA PHE A 132 2.78 8.58 11.08
C PHE A 132 1.38 7.95 11.32
N PRO A 133 1.30 6.80 12.00
CA PRO A 133 0.05 6.11 12.27
C PRO A 133 -0.96 6.98 13.03
N ARG A 134 -2.21 7.01 12.55
CA ARG A 134 -3.36 7.56 13.29
C ARG A 134 -4.13 6.47 14.02
N ASP A 135 -3.42 5.61 14.74
CA ASP A 135 -4.02 4.54 15.55
C ASP A 135 -4.18 4.93 17.03
N GLY A 136 -3.86 6.18 17.38
CA GLY A 136 -3.87 6.68 18.74
C GLY A 136 -2.59 6.40 19.54
N SER A 137 -1.59 5.78 18.91
CA SER A 137 -0.24 5.77 19.45
C SER A 137 0.37 7.18 19.35
N CYS A 138 1.19 7.56 20.33
CA CYS A 138 1.99 8.79 20.24
C CYS A 138 3.23 8.59 19.36
N ASP A 139 3.16 7.68 18.38
CA ASP A 139 4.26 7.40 17.47
C ASP A 139 4.37 8.53 16.45
N SER A 140 5.54 9.15 16.40
CA SER A 140 5.87 10.21 15.44
C SER A 140 6.61 9.67 14.22
N HIS A 141 6.79 8.35 14.10
CA HIS A 141 7.53 7.75 12.99
C HIS A 141 6.58 7.19 11.92
N PRO A 142 6.94 7.31 10.63
CA PRO A 142 6.28 6.62 9.53
C PRO A 142 6.21 5.09 9.73
N ASP A 143 5.25 4.45 9.08
CA ASP A 143 5.14 2.98 9.08
C ASP A 143 6.20 2.29 8.22
N PHE A 144 6.69 2.98 7.18
CA PHE A 144 7.74 2.47 6.30
C PHE A 144 9.06 3.16 6.60
N PRO A 145 10.15 2.40 6.84
CA PRO A 145 11.43 2.96 7.22
C PRO A 145 12.08 3.79 6.11
N GLU A 146 11.74 3.54 4.85
CA GLU A 146 12.21 4.31 3.70
C GLU A 146 11.66 5.75 3.68
N ASP A 147 10.57 6.01 4.41
CA ASP A 147 9.93 7.33 4.51
C ASP A 147 10.51 8.18 5.66
N VAL A 148 11.57 7.70 6.34
CA VAL A 148 12.24 8.40 7.43
C VAL A 148 13.49 9.12 6.90
N ASP A 149 13.66 10.40 7.25
CA ASP A 149 14.87 11.19 6.94
C ASP A 149 16.10 10.82 7.81
N VAL A 150 16.16 9.59 8.32
CA VAL A 150 17.23 9.09 9.20
C VAL A 150 18.05 8.06 8.41
N ASP A 151 19.38 8.19 8.42
CA ASP A 151 20.25 7.13 7.90
C ASP A 151 19.95 5.86 8.72
N LEU A 152 19.56 4.77 8.05
CA LEU A 152 19.22 3.48 8.69
C LEU A 152 20.32 2.98 9.64
N LYS A 153 21.56 3.47 9.49
CA LYS A 153 22.67 3.20 10.40
C LYS A 153 22.54 3.89 11.76
N ASP A 154 21.95 5.08 11.80
CA ASP A 154 21.71 5.85 13.03
C ASP A 154 20.52 5.27 13.82
N ALA A 155 19.59 4.59 13.14
CA ALA A 155 18.47 3.87 13.79
C ALA A 155 18.93 2.65 14.65
N LEU A 156 20.19 2.22 14.51
CA LEU A 156 20.80 1.22 15.40
C LEU A 156 21.26 1.80 16.74
N GLU A 157 21.43 3.12 16.81
CA GLU A 157 21.73 3.79 18.07
C GLU A 157 20.46 3.79 18.93
N ILE A 158 20.60 3.37 20.19
CA ILE A 158 19.47 3.25 21.13
C ILE A 158 19.05 4.67 21.50
N ASP A 159 18.08 5.23 20.77
CA ASP A 159 17.38 6.44 21.18
C ASP A 159 16.26 6.05 22.17
N PRO A 160 16.34 6.45 23.45
CA PRO A 160 15.28 6.20 24.43
C PRO A 160 13.94 6.85 24.07
N SER A 161 13.94 7.84 23.16
CA SER A 161 12.74 8.51 22.68
C SER A 161 12.01 7.73 21.58
N ASN A 162 12.68 6.79 20.90
CA ASN A 162 12.07 5.95 19.86
C ASN A 162 11.39 4.71 20.47
N THR A 163 10.22 4.92 21.04
CA THR A 163 9.40 3.91 21.72
C THR A 163 8.96 2.75 20.82
N LYS A 164 8.80 2.96 19.50
CA LYS A 164 8.42 1.89 18.54
C LYS A 164 9.59 0.97 18.23
N ALA A 165 10.80 1.51 18.03
CA ALA A 165 12.01 0.69 17.90
C ALA A 165 12.26 -0.15 19.17
N LEU A 166 12.05 0.44 20.35
CA LEU A 166 12.10 -0.28 21.63
C LEU A 166 11.00 -1.34 21.76
N TYR A 167 9.77 -1.05 21.32
CA TYR A 167 8.64 -1.98 21.35
C TYR A 167 8.83 -3.16 20.40
N HIS A 168 9.18 -2.92 19.12
CA HIS A 168 9.45 -3.99 18.15
C HIS A 168 10.67 -4.81 18.57
N ARG A 169 11.69 -4.19 19.15
CA ARG A 169 12.81 -4.92 19.74
C ARG A 169 12.34 -5.78 20.91
N ALA A 170 11.54 -5.26 21.84
CA ALA A 170 10.98 -6.02 22.94
C ALA A 170 10.12 -7.22 22.45
N GLN A 171 9.31 -7.03 21.41
CA GLN A 171 8.57 -8.11 20.76
C GLN A 171 9.50 -9.15 20.12
N GLY A 172 10.58 -8.72 19.45
CA GLY A 172 11.60 -9.60 18.90
C GLY A 172 12.31 -10.43 19.99
N TRP A 173 12.65 -9.80 21.12
CA TRP A 173 13.22 -10.48 22.29
C TRP A 173 12.24 -11.49 22.90
N GLN A 174 10.96 -11.13 22.99
CA GLN A 174 9.91 -12.03 23.48
C GLN A 174 9.72 -13.23 22.54
N GLY A 175 9.68 -13.00 21.22
CA GLY A 175 9.61 -14.08 20.22
C GLY A 175 10.83 -15.01 20.27
N LEU A 176 12.04 -14.46 20.47
CA LEU A 176 13.26 -15.26 20.64
C LEU A 176 13.20 -16.13 21.91
N LYS A 177 12.69 -15.59 23.02
CA LYS A 177 12.49 -16.32 24.27
C LYS A 177 11.50 -17.48 24.10
N GLU A 178 10.39 -17.23 23.43
CA GLU A 178 9.37 -18.25 23.12
C GLU A 178 9.92 -19.34 22.20
N TYR A 179 10.71 -18.97 21.19
CA TYR A 179 11.40 -19.91 20.31
C TYR A 179 12.39 -20.82 21.06
N VAL A 180 13.21 -20.25 21.93
CA VAL A 180 14.16 -21.03 22.77
C VAL A 180 13.42 -21.99 23.69
N GLN A 181 12.31 -21.55 24.30
CA GLN A 181 11.46 -22.44 25.12
C GLN A 181 10.83 -23.56 24.30
N ALA A 182 10.38 -23.28 23.08
CA ALA A 182 9.84 -24.29 22.18
C ALA A 182 10.89 -25.36 21.81
N LEU A 183 12.13 -24.95 21.50
CA LEU A 183 13.25 -25.87 21.24
C LEU A 183 13.55 -26.76 22.45
N GLY A 184 13.55 -26.21 23.66
CA GLY A 184 13.74 -26.98 24.89
C GLY A 184 12.65 -28.03 25.11
N ARG A 185 11.38 -27.70 24.80
CA ARG A 185 10.26 -28.65 24.86
C ARG A 185 10.40 -29.78 23.84
N ILE A 186 10.84 -29.47 22.63
CA ILE A 186 11.09 -30.47 21.58
C ILE A 186 12.20 -31.44 22.00
N ALA A 187 13.33 -30.93 22.51
CA ALA A 187 14.43 -31.75 22.99
C ALA A 187 14.01 -32.66 24.16
N ALA A 188 13.22 -32.14 25.10
CA ALA A 188 12.69 -32.92 26.22
C ALA A 188 11.71 -34.01 25.76
N SER A 189 10.92 -33.77 24.71
CA SER A 189 10.04 -34.79 24.11
C SER A 189 10.85 -35.90 23.47
N GLN A 190 11.83 -35.54 22.63
CA GLN A 190 12.71 -36.51 21.96
C GLN A 190 13.48 -37.38 22.97
N ALA A 191 13.93 -36.79 24.08
CA ALA A 191 14.59 -37.54 25.15
C ALA A 191 13.65 -38.56 25.82
N LYS A 192 12.38 -38.21 26.03
CA LYS A 192 11.36 -39.12 26.58
C LYS A 192 11.02 -40.26 25.61
N ASP A 193 10.91 -39.96 24.32
CA ASP A 193 10.67 -40.98 23.30
C ASP A 193 11.84 -41.96 23.22
N THR A 194 13.08 -41.45 23.24
CA THR A 194 14.29 -42.27 23.26
C THR A 194 14.36 -43.17 24.50
N GLN A 195 13.94 -42.67 25.67
CA GLN A 195 13.88 -43.45 26.91
C GLN A 195 12.82 -44.57 26.83
N LYS A 196 11.65 -44.26 26.28
CA LYS A 196 10.54 -45.20 26.10
C LYS A 196 10.90 -46.31 25.11
N ASP A 197 11.65 -45.99 24.06
CA ASP A 197 12.15 -46.95 23.09
C ASP A 197 13.22 -47.88 23.69
N LYS A 198 14.10 -47.34 24.55
CA LYS A 198 15.06 -48.17 25.31
C LYS A 198 14.35 -49.13 26.27
N GLU A 199 13.30 -48.68 26.95
CA GLU A 199 12.51 -49.51 27.86
C GLU A 199 11.75 -50.61 27.10
N LYS A 200 11.14 -50.30 25.95
CA LYS A 200 10.53 -51.31 25.06
C LYS A 200 11.55 -52.33 24.56
N ALA A 201 12.74 -51.88 24.15
CA ALA A 201 13.80 -52.77 23.67
C ALA A 201 14.34 -53.68 24.80
N ALA A 202 14.42 -53.17 26.03
CA ALA A 202 14.80 -53.97 27.19
C ALA A 202 13.73 -55.02 27.53
N TYR A 203 12.44 -54.65 27.49
CA TYR A 203 11.33 -55.58 27.70
C TYR A 203 11.32 -56.68 26.63
N ALA A 204 11.46 -56.34 25.34
CA ALA A 204 11.49 -57.32 24.26
C ALA A 204 12.62 -58.36 24.39
N LYS A 205 13.76 -57.98 24.98
CA LYS A 205 14.89 -58.90 25.24
C LYS A 205 14.67 -59.84 26.43
N MET A 206 13.74 -59.54 27.34
CA MET A 206 13.44 -60.42 28.49
C MET A 206 12.49 -61.57 28.13
N PHE A 207 11.79 -61.48 26.99
CA PHE A 207 10.78 -62.46 26.55
C PHE A 207 11.12 -63.14 25.21
N ALA A 208 12.37 -63.01 24.74
CA ALA A 208 12.93 -63.71 23.59
C ALA A 208 13.99 -64.72 24.05
#